data_AF-A0A7C5V6Z7-F1
#
_entry.id   AF-A0A7C5V6Z7-F1
#
_cell.length_a   1.000
_cell.length_b   1.000
_cell.length_c   1.000
_cell.angle_alpha   90.00
_cell.angle_beta   90.00
_cell.angle_gamma   90.00
#
_symmetry.space_group_name_H-M   'P 1'
#
loop_
_entity.id
_entity.type
_entity.pdbx_description
1 polymer ?
#
loop_
_entity_poly.entity_id
_entity_poly.type
_entity_poly.pdbx_seq_one_letter_code
_entity_poly.pdbx_strand_id
1 'polypeptide(L)' 'MTISVGVTQCEDADAATIDDLLAAADRALYQAKREGRNRVAVA' A
#
# COMPACT_ATOMS: atom_id res chain seq x y z
N MET A 1 -10.80 -14.86 10.90
CA MET A 1 -9.64 -14.66 10.01
C MET A 1 -9.32 -13.17 9.96
N THR A 2 -8.05 -12.79 9.89
CA THR A 2 -7.61 -11.38 9.81
C THR A 2 -6.77 -11.15 8.56
N ILE A 3 -6.70 -9.90 8.10
CA ILE A 3 -5.94 -9.49 6.92
C ILE A 3 -5.07 -8.27 7.22
N SER A 4 -4.00 -8.08 6.45
CA SER A 4 -3.21 -6.85 6.44
C SER A 4 -3.42 -6.16 5.11
N VAL A 5 -3.46 -4.83 5.10
CA VAL A 5 -3.80 -4.03 3.91
C VAL A 5 -2.76 -2.93 3.72
N GLY A 6 -2.34 -2.73 2.48
CA GLY A 6 -1.58 -1.56 2.06
C GLY A 6 -2.43 -0.69 1.16
N VAL A 7 -2.43 0.61 1.40
CA VAL A 7 -3.23 1.58 0.63
C VAL A 7 -2.29 2.66 0.09
N THR A 8 -2.55 3.11 -1.12
CA THR A 8 -1.94 4.33 -1.66
C THR A 8 -3.01 5.15 -2.37
N GLN A 9 -2.68 6.42 -2.62
CA GLN A 9 -3.53 7.33 -3.37
C GLN A 9 -2.81 7.78 -4.64
N CYS A 10 -3.56 7.90 -5.72
CA CYS A 10 -3.07 8.60 -6.90
C CYS A 10 -3.24 10.10 -6.66
N GLU A 11 -2.13 10.80 -6.41
CA GLU A 11 -2.12 12.25 -6.14
C GLU A 11 -2.15 13.07 -7.44
N ASP A 12 -1.46 12.59 -8.48
CA ASP A 12 -1.42 13.22 -9.80
C ASP A 12 -1.54 12.13 -10.88
N ALA A 13 -2.70 12.10 -11.55
CA ALA A 13 -3.04 11.06 -12.52
C ALA A 13 -2.17 11.10 -13.77
N ASP A 14 -1.55 12.24 -14.09
CA ASP A 14 -0.68 12.39 -15.25
C ASP A 14 0.78 12.02 -14.92
N ALA A 15 1.14 11.97 -13.63
CA ALA A 15 2.50 11.70 -13.16
C ALA A 15 2.73 10.25 -12.71
N ALA A 16 1.70 9.58 -12.20
CA ALA A 16 1.81 8.23 -11.64
C ALA A 16 1.28 7.16 -12.59
N THR A 17 2.08 6.13 -12.86
CA THR A 17 1.60 4.94 -13.59
C THR A 17 0.86 3.99 -12.65
N ILE A 18 0.07 3.07 -13.22
CA ILE A 18 -0.58 2.00 -12.44
C ILE A 18 0.45 1.16 -11.69
N ASP A 19 1.60 0.87 -12.31
CA ASP A 19 2.66 0.09 -11.69
C ASP A 19 3.28 0.81 -10.48
N ASP A 20 3.44 2.13 -10.55
CA ASP A 20 3.93 2.94 -9.43
C ASP A 20 2.97 2.90 -8.24
N LEU A 21 1.67 3.02 -8.50
CA LEU A 21 0.62 2.94 -7.48
C LEU A 21 0.56 1.54 -6.86
N LEU A 22 0.63 0.48 -7.68
CA LEU A 22 0.66 -0.90 -7.17
C LEU A 22 1.91 -1.15 -6.32
N ALA A 23 3.08 -0.65 -6.75
CA ALA A 23 4.31 -0.77 -6.00
C ALA A 23 4.24 -0.02 -4.66
N ALA A 24 3.60 1.17 -4.62
CA ALA A 24 3.39 1.91 -3.37
C ALA A 24 2.44 1.17 -2.41
N ALA A 25 1.30 0.67 -2.92
CA ALA A 25 0.37 -0.13 -2.13
C ALA A 25 1.01 -1.41 -1.58
N ASP A 26 1.84 -2.10 -2.38
CA ASP A 26 2.53 -3.31 -1.94
C ASP A 26 3.60 -3.01 -0.86
N ARG A 27 4.33 -1.90 -1.00
CA ARG A 27 5.25 -1.43 0.06
C ARG A 27 4.51 -1.18 1.37
N ALA A 28 3.35 -0.52 1.32
CA ALA A 28 2.52 -0.31 2.50
C ALA A 28 2.03 -1.66 3.08
N LEU A 29 1.58 -2.58 2.24
CA LEU A 29 1.15 -3.91 2.67
C LEU A 29 2.29 -4.68 3.35
N TYR A 30 3.50 -4.56 2.82
CA TYR A 30 4.69 -5.17 3.39
C TYR A 30 5.04 -4.58 4.75
N GLN A 31 4.90 -3.26 4.93
CA GLN A 31 5.01 -2.62 6.25
C GLN A 31 3.97 -3.15 7.23
N ALA A 32 2.69 -3.20 6.83
CA ALA A 32 1.62 -3.73 7.65
C ALA A 32 1.90 -5.17 8.15
N LYS A 33 2.50 -6.01 7.28
CA LYS A 33 2.93 -7.38 7.64
C LYS A 33 4.11 -7.38 8.62
N ARG A 34 5.09 -6.49 8.44
CA ARG A 34 6.30 -6.42 9.28
C ARG A 34 6.02 -5.92 10.69
N GLU A 35 5.10 -4.99 10.85
CA GLU A 35 4.82 -4.38 12.15
C GLU A 35 3.88 -5.21 13.05
N GLY A 36 3.48 -6.41 12.62
CA GLY A 36 2.65 -7.31 13.43
C GLY A 36 1.34 -7.73 12.78
N ARG A 37 1.15 -7.46 11.47
CA ARG A 37 -0.04 -7.86 10.70
C ARG A 37 -1.34 -7.25 11.26
N ASN A 38 -2.48 -7.72 10.75
CA ASN A 38 -3.84 -7.31 11.12
C ASN A 38 -4.02 -5.79 11.21
N ARG A 39 -3.51 -5.07 10.21
CA ARG A 39 -3.49 -3.60 10.19
C ARG A 39 -3.49 -3.06 8.77
N VAL A 40 -3.71 -1.76 8.69
CA VAL A 40 -3.62 -0.96 7.48
C VAL A 40 -2.37 -0.07 7.58
N ALA A 41 -1.61 0.02 6.50
CA ALA A 41 -0.55 1.01 6.33
C ALA A 41 -0.78 1.77 5.02
N VAL A 42 -0.27 3.01 4.96
CA VAL A 42 -0.48 3.94 3.84
C VAL A 42 0.86 4.35 3.27
N ALA A 43 0.93 4.51 1.95
CA ALA A 43 2.08 5.02 1.20
C ALA A 43 1.67 6.16 0.28
#